data_AF-A0A1I1LQL6-F1
#
_entry.id   AF-A0A1I1LQL6-F1
#
_cell.length_a   1.000
_cell.length_b   1.000
_cell.length_c   1.000
_cell.angle_alpha   90.00
_cell.angle_beta   90.00
_cell.angle_gamma   90.00
#
_symmetry.space_group_name_H-M   'P 1'
#
loop_
_entity.id
_entity.type
_entity.pdbx_description
1 polymer ?
#
loop_
_entity_poly.entity_id
_entity_poly.type
_entity_poly.pdbx_seq_one_letter_code
_entity_poly.pdbx_strand_id
1 'polypeptide(L)'
;MRPQIFILKKELNFFLIRLNCLCMLVLFFLSVEVMSAQSSITKAQGEACKTAKHTKLQIESQALLNAKRQAVEFAKTYVKVQTQVTNFELEKDIIKSFSEAEVKVLSVNNKTWDDKQRCYSISIMAEIFPVLLSQGQGDLLMTNPTAPLTVKVWTDQAQYHLGQYMKIYIKGNKPFYGRLTYKDASGNLLQILPNVNRSSHHFNGSVTYQVPDIKDNFELLVEPPLGLEKLTLYASTAPLGKIEKQDIGGIYKISQSPEQVGFKTRGIRLITSNNNNKTGKANIVAEFDEAWVKTEIIKN
;
A
#
# COMPACT_ATOMS: atom_id res chain seq x y z
N MET A 1 48.73 -25.47 47.12
CA MET A 1 47.35 -25.73 46.62
C MET A 1 46.65 -24.38 46.44
N ARG A 2 45.97 -24.15 45.30
CA ARG A 2 45.33 -22.88 44.82
C ARG A 2 46.08 -22.16 43.68
N PRO A 3 46.15 -22.74 42.48
CA PRO A 3 46.11 -21.88 41.28
C PRO A 3 45.06 -22.30 40.22
N GLN A 4 44.51 -23.52 40.26
CA GLN A 4 43.66 -24.01 39.15
C GLN A 4 42.19 -23.53 39.19
N ILE A 5 41.65 -23.16 40.35
CA ILE A 5 40.23 -22.77 40.48
C ILE A 5 39.95 -21.36 39.91
N PHE A 6 40.97 -20.49 39.86
CA PHE A 6 40.79 -19.10 39.42
C PHE A 6 40.68 -18.96 37.89
N ILE A 7 41.28 -19.88 37.13
CA ILE A 7 41.28 -19.87 35.66
C ILE A 7 39.92 -20.32 35.12
N LEU A 8 39.33 -21.37 35.71
CA LEU A 8 38.01 -21.90 35.32
C LEU A 8 36.87 -20.88 35.51
N LYS A 9 36.91 -20.04 36.54
CA LYS A 9 35.90 -18.98 36.76
C LYS A 9 35.96 -17.85 35.73
N LYS A 10 37.15 -17.58 35.18
CA LYS A 10 37.37 -16.49 34.22
C LYS A 10 36.90 -16.89 32.81
N GLU A 11 37.15 -18.14 32.42
CA GLU A 11 36.65 -18.73 31.16
C GLU A 11 35.12 -18.85 31.15
N LEU A 12 34.50 -19.25 32.28
CA LEU A 12 33.05 -19.38 32.38
C LEU A 12 32.32 -18.03 32.27
N ASN A 13 32.85 -16.98 32.90
CA ASN A 13 32.30 -15.62 32.78
C ASN A 13 32.49 -15.04 31.36
N PHE A 14 33.60 -15.35 30.69
CA PHE A 14 33.85 -14.91 29.32
C PHE A 14 32.89 -15.58 28.32
N PHE A 15 32.54 -16.85 28.57
CA PHE A 15 31.56 -17.58 27.77
C PHE A 15 30.12 -17.06 27.98
N LEU A 16 29.74 -16.77 29.22
CA LEU A 16 28.44 -16.18 29.56
C LEU A 16 28.24 -14.77 28.96
N ILE A 17 29.29 -13.95 28.92
CA ILE A 17 29.25 -12.62 28.29
C ILE A 17 29.12 -12.72 26.76
N ARG A 18 29.81 -13.69 26.13
CA ARG A 18 29.70 -13.93 24.68
C ARG A 18 28.33 -14.49 24.28
N LEU A 19 27.71 -15.34 25.12
CA LEU A 19 26.38 -15.89 24.87
C LEU A 19 25.28 -14.81 25.01
N ASN A 20 25.42 -13.90 25.98
CA ASN A 20 24.50 -12.76 26.14
C ASN A 20 24.64 -11.71 25.01
N CYS A 21 25.86 -11.45 24.52
CA CYS A 21 26.05 -10.58 23.35
C CYS A 21 25.48 -11.20 22.07
N LEU A 22 25.60 -12.53 21.88
CA LEU A 22 25.03 -13.22 20.72
C LEU A 22 23.49 -13.20 20.75
N CYS A 23 22.87 -13.30 21.93
CA CYS A 23 21.42 -13.21 22.09
C CYS A 23 20.87 -11.77 21.89
N MET A 24 21.59 -10.75 22.34
CA MET A 24 21.27 -9.33 22.08
C MET A 24 21.42 -8.93 20.60
N LEU A 25 22.30 -9.61 19.85
CA LEU A 25 22.49 -9.35 18.42
C LEU A 25 21.43 -10.04 17.55
N VAL A 26 20.85 -11.17 18.01
CA VAL A 26 19.76 -11.87 17.33
C VAL A 26 18.40 -11.20 17.57
N LEU A 27 18.18 -10.60 18.74
CA LEU A 27 16.96 -9.82 19.02
C LEU A 27 16.85 -8.50 18.24
N PHE A 28 17.94 -8.04 17.60
CA PHE A 28 17.95 -6.81 16.80
C PHE A 28 17.52 -7.01 15.33
N PHE A 29 17.31 -8.26 14.89
CA PHE A 29 16.92 -8.58 13.49
C PHE A 29 15.43 -8.89 13.30
N LEU A 30 14.61 -8.82 14.35
CA LEU A 30 13.14 -8.76 14.21
C LEU A 30 12.70 -7.30 14.04
N SER A 31 13.39 -6.54 13.18
CA SER A 31 12.80 -5.34 12.62
C SER A 31 11.65 -5.80 11.74
N VAL A 32 10.43 -5.55 12.21
CA VAL A 32 9.23 -5.70 11.39
C VAL A 32 9.45 -4.86 10.13
N GLU A 33 9.63 -5.53 8.99
CA GLU A 33 9.68 -4.88 7.68
C GLU A 33 8.30 -4.26 7.42
N VAL A 34 8.08 -3.03 7.86
CA VAL A 34 6.91 -2.25 7.42
C VAL A 34 7.29 -1.63 6.09
N MET A 35 6.99 -2.34 5.00
CA MET A 35 7.16 -1.79 3.66
C MET A 35 5.83 -1.21 3.20
N SER A 36 5.84 0.06 2.83
CA SER A 36 4.72 0.77 2.21
C SER A 36 5.03 1.00 0.73
N ALA A 37 4.05 0.77 -0.14
CA ALA A 37 4.16 1.01 -1.58
C ALA A 37 3.15 2.08 -2.01
N GLN A 38 3.58 3.33 -1.94
CA GLN A 38 2.78 4.49 -2.34
C GLN A 38 2.70 4.62 -3.86
N SER A 39 1.53 4.98 -4.37
CA SER A 39 1.30 5.29 -5.78
C SER A 39 0.14 6.26 -5.97
N SER A 40 -0.02 6.74 -7.21
CA SER A 40 -1.17 7.56 -7.62
C SER A 40 -1.79 6.97 -8.86
N ILE A 41 -3.12 6.85 -8.88
CA ILE A 41 -3.86 6.27 -10.00
C ILE A 41 -4.69 7.38 -10.66
N THR A 42 -4.57 7.51 -11.97
CA THR A 42 -5.28 8.52 -12.73
C THR A 42 -5.66 8.04 -14.13
N LYS A 43 -6.65 8.70 -14.72
CA LYS A 43 -7.00 8.54 -16.13
C LYS A 43 -6.26 9.59 -16.95
N ALA A 44 -5.60 9.14 -18.01
CA ALA A 44 -4.92 10.00 -18.96
C ALA A 44 -5.33 9.69 -20.40
N GLN A 45 -5.05 10.62 -21.28
CA GLN A 45 -5.29 10.54 -22.72
C GLN A 45 -3.99 10.83 -23.46
N GLY A 46 -3.84 10.19 -24.60
CA GLY A 46 -2.71 10.42 -25.47
C GLY A 46 -3.16 10.35 -26.91
N GLU A 47 -2.57 11.22 -27.71
CA GLU A 47 -2.85 11.33 -29.13
C GLU A 47 -1.54 11.44 -29.90
N ALA A 48 -1.48 10.83 -31.08
CA ALA A 48 -0.38 10.99 -32.01
C ALA A 48 -0.88 10.90 -33.46
N CYS A 49 -0.31 11.73 -34.34
CA CYS A 49 -0.75 11.85 -35.72
C CYS A 49 0.28 11.29 -36.71
N LYS A 50 -0.21 10.59 -37.73
CA LYS A 50 0.61 9.90 -38.72
C LYS A 50 1.16 10.87 -39.75
N THR A 51 2.48 11.02 -39.75
CA THR A 51 3.23 11.64 -40.85
C THR A 51 3.53 10.60 -41.94
N ALA A 52 3.96 11.06 -43.12
CA ALA A 52 4.23 10.18 -44.28
C ALA A 52 5.22 9.04 -44.00
N LYS A 53 6.09 9.19 -42.99
CA LYS A 53 7.16 8.24 -42.66
C LYS A 53 6.82 7.25 -41.55
N HIS A 54 5.69 7.43 -40.84
CA HIS A 54 5.39 6.67 -39.63
C HIS A 54 4.46 5.49 -39.91
N THR A 55 4.76 4.33 -39.31
CA THR A 55 3.87 3.16 -39.33
C THR A 55 2.74 3.31 -38.30
N LYS A 56 1.67 2.53 -38.46
CA LYS A 56 0.54 2.52 -37.50
C LYS A 56 1.02 2.17 -36.09
N LEU A 57 1.89 1.16 -35.94
CA LEU A 57 2.46 0.74 -34.67
C LEU A 57 3.27 1.85 -33.99
N GLN A 58 4.04 2.64 -34.75
CA GLN A 58 4.79 3.78 -34.21
C GLN A 58 3.86 4.86 -33.66
N ILE A 59 2.74 5.12 -34.34
CA ILE A 59 1.74 6.09 -33.91
C ILE A 59 1.00 5.61 -32.65
N GLU A 60 0.62 4.33 -32.59
CA GLU A 60 0.03 3.75 -31.39
C GLU A 60 0.97 3.81 -30.19
N SER A 61 2.25 3.48 -30.39
CA SER A 61 3.30 3.59 -29.35
C SER A 61 3.50 5.03 -28.88
N GLN A 62 3.53 6.00 -29.82
CA GLN A 62 3.66 7.41 -29.48
C GLN A 62 2.45 7.95 -28.70
N ALA A 63 1.23 7.56 -29.08
CA ALA A 63 0.02 7.92 -28.34
C ALA A 63 0.06 7.34 -26.92
N LEU A 64 0.55 6.12 -26.75
CA LEU A 64 0.77 5.52 -25.44
C LEU A 64 1.80 6.28 -24.60
N LEU A 65 2.93 6.68 -25.19
CA LEU A 65 3.93 7.52 -24.51
C LEU A 65 3.36 8.88 -24.10
N ASN A 66 2.58 9.51 -24.97
CA ASN A 66 1.92 10.78 -24.67
C ASN A 66 0.90 10.62 -23.52
N ALA A 67 0.13 9.54 -23.51
CA ALA A 67 -0.80 9.23 -22.43
C ALA A 67 -0.07 8.99 -21.09
N LYS A 68 1.04 8.23 -21.10
CA LYS A 68 1.86 8.03 -19.90
C LYS A 68 2.43 9.34 -19.36
N ARG A 69 2.96 10.21 -20.25
CA ARG A 69 3.47 11.53 -19.86
C ARG A 69 2.38 12.38 -19.22
N GLN A 70 1.18 12.42 -19.81
CA GLN A 70 0.07 13.16 -19.24
C GLN A 70 -0.35 12.61 -17.86
N ALA A 71 -0.31 11.29 -17.67
CA ALA A 71 -0.62 10.68 -16.37
C ALA A 71 0.35 11.16 -15.26
N VAL A 72 1.64 11.22 -15.56
CA VAL A 72 2.67 11.75 -14.65
C VAL A 72 2.42 13.22 -14.35
N GLU A 73 2.14 14.05 -15.36
CA GLU A 73 1.85 15.47 -15.17
C GLU A 73 0.61 15.71 -14.29
N PHE A 74 -0.44 14.89 -14.43
CA PHE A 74 -1.62 14.96 -13.57
C PHE A 74 -1.29 14.58 -12.13
N ALA A 75 -0.54 13.49 -11.91
CA ALA A 75 -0.11 13.09 -10.57
C ALA A 75 0.76 14.17 -9.91
N LYS A 76 1.76 14.68 -10.63
CA LYS A 76 2.64 15.77 -10.18
C LYS A 76 1.87 17.04 -9.81
N THR A 77 0.94 17.46 -10.68
CA THR A 77 0.12 18.66 -10.45
C THR A 77 -0.78 18.47 -9.24
N TYR A 78 -1.42 17.31 -9.12
CA TYR A 78 -2.28 16.98 -7.99
C TYR A 78 -1.49 17.02 -6.68
N VAL A 79 -0.33 16.36 -6.64
CA VAL A 79 0.52 16.32 -5.46
C VAL A 79 0.95 17.73 -5.09
N LYS A 80 1.45 18.54 -6.04
CA LYS A 80 1.82 19.94 -5.79
C LYS A 80 0.67 20.78 -5.19
N VAL A 81 -0.56 20.55 -5.63
CA VAL A 81 -1.74 21.28 -5.11
C VAL A 81 -2.12 20.82 -3.70
N GLN A 82 -2.02 19.51 -3.43
CA GLN A 82 -2.35 18.93 -2.13
C GLN A 82 -1.27 19.21 -1.07
N THR A 83 0.00 19.18 -1.48
CA THR A 83 1.16 19.45 -0.63
C THR A 83 1.31 20.96 -0.41
N GLN A 84 0.39 21.60 0.30
CA GLN A 84 0.58 22.96 0.85
C GLN A 84 1.52 22.90 2.07
N VAL A 85 2.72 22.34 1.86
CA VAL A 85 3.61 21.92 2.96
C VAL A 85 4.40 23.13 3.46
N THR A 86 4.40 23.35 4.78
CA THR A 86 5.21 24.40 5.44
C THR A 86 6.71 24.14 5.36
N ASN A 87 7.11 22.90 5.10
CA ASN A 87 8.48 22.47 4.88
C ASN A 87 8.81 22.36 3.37
N PHE A 88 9.38 23.43 2.82
CA PHE A 88 9.74 23.56 1.41
C PHE A 88 10.67 22.46 0.87
N GLU A 89 11.48 21.80 1.73
CA GLU A 89 12.39 20.74 1.29
C GLU A 89 11.63 19.44 1.02
N LEU A 90 10.73 19.05 1.93
CA LEU A 90 9.88 17.86 1.75
C LEU A 90 8.98 18.00 0.53
N GLU A 91 8.43 19.19 0.29
CA GLU A 91 7.62 19.47 -0.90
C GLU A 91 8.43 19.24 -2.19
N LYS A 92 9.65 19.78 -2.25
CA LYS A 92 10.53 19.63 -3.42
C LYS A 92 10.89 18.17 -3.68
N ASP A 93 11.22 17.42 -2.63
CA ASP A 93 11.55 16.00 -2.74
C ASP A 93 10.37 15.19 -3.25
N ILE A 94 9.17 15.45 -2.73
CA ILE A 94 7.93 14.82 -3.21
C ILE A 94 7.68 15.18 -4.68
N ILE A 95 7.77 16.45 -5.08
CA ILE A 95 7.54 16.83 -6.49
C ILE A 95 8.58 16.19 -7.42
N LYS A 96 9.83 16.07 -6.95
CA LYS A 96 10.91 15.43 -7.70
C LYS A 96 10.64 13.93 -7.89
N SER A 97 10.20 13.22 -6.84
CA SER A 97 9.92 11.78 -6.93
C SER A 97 8.85 11.43 -7.96
N PHE A 98 7.85 12.29 -8.13
CA PHE A 98 6.82 12.14 -9.16
C PHE A 98 7.34 12.47 -10.57
N SER A 99 8.36 13.31 -10.70
CA SER A 99 8.94 13.66 -12.00
C SER A 99 9.76 12.50 -12.59
N GLU A 100 10.28 11.62 -11.73
CA GLU A 100 11.08 10.45 -12.10
C GLU A 100 10.27 9.13 -11.99
N ALA A 101 8.94 9.23 -11.82
CA ALA A 101 8.08 8.12 -11.48
C ALA A 101 7.99 7.01 -12.54
N GLU A 102 7.85 5.77 -12.08
CA GLU A 102 7.52 4.63 -12.92
C GLU A 102 6.01 4.62 -13.24
N VAL A 103 5.65 4.33 -14.50
CA VAL A 103 4.25 4.32 -14.94
C VAL A 103 3.81 2.93 -15.38
N LYS A 104 2.88 2.35 -14.61
CA LYS A 104 2.21 1.09 -14.93
C LYS A 104 0.84 1.35 -15.55
N VAL A 105 0.60 0.81 -16.74
CA VAL A 105 -0.70 0.91 -17.41
C VAL A 105 -1.61 -0.19 -16.90
N LEU A 106 -2.70 0.18 -16.23
CA LEU A 106 -3.69 -0.76 -15.71
C LEU A 106 -4.70 -1.17 -16.78
N SER A 107 -5.14 -0.23 -17.62
CA SER A 107 -6.03 -0.50 -18.73
C SER A 107 -5.86 0.50 -19.88
N VAL A 108 -6.23 0.08 -21.09
CA VAL A 108 -6.30 0.93 -22.28
C VAL A 108 -7.71 0.86 -22.86
N ASN A 109 -8.33 2.03 -23.04
CA ASN A 109 -9.72 2.20 -23.42
C ASN A 109 -9.83 3.31 -24.49
N ASN A 110 -11.01 3.49 -25.08
CA ASN A 110 -11.33 4.59 -26.01
C ASN A 110 -10.33 4.74 -27.17
N LYS A 111 -9.87 3.62 -27.74
CA LYS A 111 -8.96 3.60 -28.89
C LYS A 111 -9.71 4.07 -30.14
N THR A 112 -9.29 5.17 -30.73
CA THR A 112 -9.96 5.79 -31.88
C THR A 112 -8.94 6.23 -32.91
N TRP A 113 -9.24 5.99 -34.17
CA TRP A 113 -8.49 6.52 -35.31
C TRP A 113 -9.37 7.53 -36.05
N ASP A 114 -8.86 8.73 -36.27
CA ASP A 114 -9.49 9.75 -37.09
C ASP A 114 -8.82 9.74 -38.48
N ASP A 115 -9.55 9.33 -39.52
CA ASP A 115 -9.03 9.28 -40.89
C ASP A 115 -8.77 10.66 -41.50
N LYS A 116 -9.52 11.68 -41.09
CA LYS A 116 -9.38 13.06 -41.60
C LYS A 116 -8.12 13.71 -41.03
N GLN A 117 -7.94 13.60 -39.72
CA GLN A 117 -6.78 14.16 -39.04
C GLN A 117 -5.57 13.22 -39.07
N ARG A 118 -5.78 11.96 -39.45
CA ARG A 118 -4.78 10.87 -39.43
C ARG A 118 -4.17 10.69 -38.04
N CYS A 119 -4.98 10.87 -37.00
CA CYS A 119 -4.56 10.82 -35.61
C CYS A 119 -5.14 9.60 -34.89
N TYR A 120 -4.34 9.03 -34.01
CA TYR A 120 -4.74 7.96 -33.12
C TYR A 120 -4.83 8.49 -31.70
N SER A 121 -6.00 8.31 -31.08
CA SER A 121 -6.30 8.72 -29.72
C SER A 121 -6.58 7.52 -28.84
N ILE A 122 -6.08 7.55 -27.61
CA ILE A 122 -6.34 6.54 -26.58
C ILE A 122 -6.63 7.19 -25.24
N SER A 123 -7.27 6.44 -24.35
CA SER A 123 -7.30 6.74 -22.94
C SER A 123 -6.77 5.57 -22.13
N ILE A 124 -5.96 5.86 -21.13
CA ILE A 124 -5.40 4.85 -20.23
C ILE A 124 -5.83 5.12 -18.79
N MET A 125 -5.94 4.06 -18.01
CA MET A 125 -5.87 4.12 -16.56
C MET A 125 -4.44 3.73 -16.17
N ALA A 126 -3.74 4.62 -15.49
CA ALA A 126 -2.33 4.46 -15.15
C ALA A 126 -2.12 4.60 -13.64
N GLU A 127 -1.19 3.80 -13.11
CA GLU A 127 -0.65 3.90 -11.77
C GLU A 127 0.77 4.44 -11.86
N ILE A 128 1.03 5.49 -11.08
CA ILE A 128 2.28 6.26 -11.05
C ILE A 128 2.95 5.96 -9.71
N PHE A 129 4.13 5.36 -9.77
CA PHE A 129 4.94 5.03 -8.60
C PHE A 129 6.04 6.07 -8.45
N PRO A 130 5.97 6.98 -7.46
CA PRO A 130 7.06 7.90 -7.20
C PRO A 130 8.33 7.13 -6.85
N VAL A 131 9.48 7.64 -7.30
CA VAL A 131 10.78 7.08 -6.86
C VAL A 131 10.88 7.23 -5.35
N LEU A 132 11.26 6.16 -4.66
CA LEU A 132 11.31 6.10 -3.20
C LEU A 132 11.99 7.35 -2.61
N LEU A 133 11.24 8.07 -1.78
CA LEU A 133 11.80 9.07 -0.89
C LEU A 133 12.76 8.37 0.08
N SER A 134 13.89 8.99 0.38
CA SER A 134 14.97 8.39 1.17
C SER A 134 14.48 7.82 2.51
N GLN A 135 15.08 6.71 2.94
CA GLN A 135 14.76 6.09 4.23
C GLN A 135 14.93 7.12 5.36
N GLY A 136 13.86 7.35 6.13
CA GLY A 136 13.79 8.36 7.19
C GLY A 136 12.67 9.39 7.00
N GLN A 137 12.13 9.55 5.79
CA GLN A 137 11.01 10.48 5.56
C GLN A 137 9.63 9.87 5.92
N GLY A 138 9.54 8.57 6.20
CA GLY A 138 8.28 7.87 6.48
C GLY A 138 7.50 8.47 7.65
N ASP A 139 8.17 8.88 8.73
CA ASP A 139 7.49 9.51 9.87
C ASP A 139 7.06 10.96 9.58
N LEU A 140 7.81 11.69 8.75
CA LEU A 140 7.43 13.02 8.28
C LEU A 140 6.19 12.97 7.38
N LEU A 141 6.11 12.00 6.47
CA LEU A 141 4.93 11.75 5.65
C LEU A 141 3.73 11.32 6.52
N MET A 142 3.96 10.45 7.49
CA MET A 142 2.92 9.90 8.36
C MET A 142 2.25 10.95 9.26
N THR A 143 3.00 11.98 9.65
CA THR A 143 2.52 13.07 10.51
C THR A 143 1.92 14.24 9.72
N ASN A 144 2.10 14.27 8.41
CA ASN A 144 1.64 15.36 7.56
C ASN A 144 0.38 14.97 6.76
N PRO A 145 -0.79 15.55 7.04
CA PRO A 145 -2.03 15.24 6.33
C PRO A 145 -2.07 15.77 4.89
N THR A 146 -1.16 16.66 4.50
CA THR A 146 -1.04 17.21 3.14
C THR A 146 -0.04 16.44 2.27
N ALA A 147 0.84 15.64 2.89
CA ALA A 147 1.73 14.75 2.17
C ALA A 147 0.95 13.64 1.45
N PRO A 148 1.50 13.00 0.40
CA PRO A 148 0.88 11.82 -0.20
C PRO A 148 0.46 10.75 0.83
N LEU A 149 -0.63 10.02 0.55
CA LEU A 149 -1.26 9.07 1.45
C LEU A 149 -0.24 8.05 1.93
N THR A 150 -0.05 8.01 3.25
CA THR A 150 0.82 7.05 3.91
C THR A 150 0.02 6.38 5.00
N VAL A 151 0.03 5.06 5.00
CA VAL A 151 -0.62 4.23 6.01
C VAL A 151 0.38 3.31 6.70
N LYS A 152 0.06 2.93 7.93
CA LYS A 152 0.79 1.94 8.71
C LYS A 152 -0.20 0.90 9.23
N VAL A 153 0.27 -0.34 9.27
CA VAL A 153 -0.40 -1.45 9.95
C VAL A 153 0.63 -2.16 10.82
N TRP A 154 0.24 -2.46 12.06
CA TRP A 154 1.07 -3.22 13.01
C TRP A 154 0.17 -4.01 13.95
N THR A 155 0.78 -4.90 14.72
CA THR A 155 0.12 -5.78 15.70
C THR A 155 0.58 -5.44 17.12
N ASP A 156 -0.14 -5.87 18.15
CA ASP A 156 0.33 -5.72 19.54
C ASP A 156 1.55 -6.57 19.87
N GLN A 157 1.71 -7.70 19.18
CA GLN A 157 2.85 -8.61 19.32
C GLN A 157 3.39 -9.03 17.94
N ALA A 158 4.69 -9.32 17.87
CA ALA A 158 5.35 -9.85 16.67
C ALA A 158 5.27 -11.37 16.57
N GLN A 159 5.07 -12.05 17.70
CA GLN A 159 4.90 -13.49 17.82
C GLN A 159 3.67 -13.78 18.66
N TYR A 160 2.87 -14.77 18.25
CA TYR A 160 1.69 -15.23 18.97
C TYR A 160 1.75 -16.72 19.25
N HIS A 161 1.18 -17.09 20.38
CA HIS A 161 0.91 -18.45 20.81
C HIS A 161 -0.53 -18.84 20.46
N LEU A 162 -0.77 -20.14 20.29
CA LEU A 162 -2.11 -20.65 20.04
C LEU A 162 -3.07 -20.30 21.18
N GLY A 163 -4.28 -19.85 20.82
CA GLY A 163 -5.31 -19.42 21.78
C GLY A 163 -5.15 -17.99 22.27
N GLN A 164 -4.13 -17.25 21.84
CA GLN A 164 -4.02 -15.81 22.12
C GLN A 164 -4.96 -14.99 21.22
N TYR A 165 -5.23 -13.77 21.65
CA TYR A 165 -6.02 -12.81 20.88
C TYR A 165 -5.11 -11.75 20.26
N MET A 166 -5.22 -11.59 18.94
CA MET A 166 -4.47 -10.60 18.17
C MET A 166 -5.20 -9.25 18.15
N LYS A 167 -4.46 -8.16 18.36
CA LYS A 167 -4.93 -6.80 18.11
C LYS A 167 -4.13 -6.19 16.98
N ILE A 168 -4.85 -5.67 15.99
CA ILE A 168 -4.27 -5.01 14.82
C ILE A 168 -4.53 -3.51 14.95
N TYR A 169 -3.53 -2.71 14.63
CA TYR A 169 -3.62 -1.26 14.60
C TYR A 169 -3.39 -0.75 13.20
N ILE A 170 -4.23 0.20 12.77
CA ILE A 170 -4.11 0.88 11.48
C ILE A 170 -4.11 2.38 11.69
N LYS A 171 -3.30 3.09 10.91
CA LYS A 171 -3.26 4.56 10.91
C LYS A 171 -2.97 5.07 9.51
N GLY A 172 -3.60 6.18 9.13
CA GLY A 172 -3.28 6.95 7.92
C GLY A 172 -2.90 8.39 8.26
N ASN A 173 -2.12 9.06 7.43
CA ASN A 173 -1.81 10.49 7.60
C ASN A 173 -3.00 11.40 7.23
N LYS A 174 -3.87 10.96 6.32
CA LYS A 174 -5.09 11.65 5.86
C LYS A 174 -6.27 10.67 5.74
N PRO A 175 -7.52 11.13 5.55
CA PRO A 175 -8.67 10.24 5.37
C PRO A 175 -8.51 9.28 4.20
N PHE A 176 -8.88 8.01 4.38
CA PHE A 176 -8.72 6.96 3.38
C PHE A 176 -9.78 5.86 3.46
N TYR A 177 -10.00 5.19 2.34
CA TYR A 177 -10.71 3.92 2.26
C TYR A 177 -9.73 2.77 2.47
N GLY A 178 -10.04 1.86 3.38
CA GLY A 178 -9.14 0.76 3.77
C GLY A 178 -9.74 -0.64 3.56
N ARG A 179 -8.89 -1.59 3.14
CA ARG A 179 -9.16 -3.03 3.13
C ARG A 179 -8.02 -3.74 3.84
N LEU A 180 -8.33 -4.46 4.91
CA LEU A 180 -7.36 -5.24 5.69
C LEU A 180 -7.51 -6.71 5.32
N THR A 181 -6.44 -7.32 4.84
CA THR A 181 -6.39 -8.76 4.52
C THR A 181 -5.32 -9.46 5.34
N TYR A 182 -5.57 -10.73 5.62
CA TYR A 182 -4.70 -11.63 6.36
C TYR A 182 -4.37 -12.83 5.49
N LYS A 183 -3.08 -13.10 5.28
CA LYS A 183 -2.59 -14.29 4.61
C LYS A 183 -1.98 -15.22 5.66
N ASP A 184 -2.49 -16.44 5.73
CA ASP A 184 -1.98 -17.41 6.68
C ASP A 184 -0.73 -18.16 6.22
N ALA A 185 -0.09 -18.91 7.12
CA ALA A 185 1.08 -19.74 6.80
C ALA A 185 0.80 -20.86 5.78
N SER A 186 -0.47 -21.27 5.61
CA SER A 186 -0.88 -22.19 4.53
C SER A 186 -1.16 -21.46 3.21
N GLY A 187 -1.09 -20.13 3.19
CA GLY A 187 -1.34 -19.29 2.04
C GLY A 187 -2.81 -18.92 1.80
N ASN A 188 -3.74 -19.27 2.71
CA ASN A 188 -5.13 -18.81 2.60
C ASN A 188 -5.19 -17.31 2.83
N LEU A 189 -6.01 -16.63 2.02
CA LEU A 189 -6.20 -15.19 2.12
C LEU A 189 -7.61 -14.88 2.63
N LEU A 190 -7.68 -14.11 3.72
CA LEU A 190 -8.90 -13.71 4.40
C LEU A 190 -9.01 -12.18 4.40
N GLN A 191 -10.23 -11.65 4.33
CA GLN A 191 -10.49 -10.22 4.48
C GLN A 191 -11.03 -9.95 5.89
N ILE A 192 -10.19 -9.34 6.73
CA ILE A 192 -10.52 -8.96 8.11
C ILE A 192 -11.44 -7.74 8.11
N LEU A 193 -11.13 -6.70 7.31
CA LEU A 193 -12.00 -5.53 7.15
C LEU A 193 -12.13 -5.10 5.68
N PRO A 194 -13.30 -4.59 5.27
CA PRO A 194 -14.57 -4.65 6.00
C PRO A 194 -15.10 -6.09 6.09
N ASN A 195 -15.79 -6.46 7.17
CA ASN A 195 -16.42 -7.77 7.34
C ASN A 195 -17.92 -7.64 7.67
N VAL A 196 -18.59 -8.75 7.97
CA VAL A 196 -20.05 -8.79 8.26
C VAL A 196 -20.39 -7.99 9.52
N ASN A 197 -19.50 -8.00 10.52
CA ASN A 197 -19.67 -7.35 11.80
C ASN A 197 -19.24 -5.86 11.79
N ARG A 198 -18.39 -5.47 10.84
CA ARG A 198 -17.90 -4.10 10.64
C ARG A 198 -17.80 -3.78 9.15
N SER A 199 -18.84 -3.11 8.63
CA SER A 199 -18.91 -2.68 7.23
C SER A 199 -18.12 -1.39 6.94
N SER A 200 -17.72 -0.66 7.99
CA SER A 200 -16.94 0.56 7.83
C SER A 200 -15.62 0.28 7.12
N HIS A 201 -15.40 0.99 6.02
CA HIS A 201 -14.21 0.91 5.19
C HIS A 201 -13.58 2.29 4.97
N HIS A 202 -14.03 3.32 5.69
CA HIS A 202 -13.50 4.69 5.62
C HIS A 202 -12.93 5.08 6.99
N PHE A 203 -11.72 5.60 6.99
CA PHE A 203 -10.93 5.91 8.18
C PHE A 203 -10.47 7.36 8.10
N ASN A 204 -10.49 8.05 9.24
CA ASN A 204 -10.00 9.42 9.34
C ASN A 204 -8.47 9.43 9.43
N GLY A 205 -7.85 10.50 8.91
CA GLY A 205 -6.43 10.73 9.06
C GLY A 205 -6.02 10.97 10.52
N SER A 206 -4.77 10.67 10.82
CA SER A 206 -4.10 10.86 12.11
C SER A 206 -4.68 10.09 13.31
N VAL A 207 -5.76 9.33 13.11
CA VAL A 207 -6.38 8.46 14.13
C VAL A 207 -5.82 7.05 14.02
N THR A 208 -5.41 6.48 15.15
CA THR A 208 -5.08 5.05 15.24
C THR A 208 -6.36 4.27 15.54
N TYR A 209 -6.71 3.33 14.66
CA TYR A 209 -7.84 2.42 14.86
C TYR A 209 -7.34 1.05 15.32
N GLN A 210 -8.00 0.48 16.32
CA GLN A 210 -7.80 -0.91 16.72
C GLN A 210 -8.80 -1.81 16.01
N VAL A 211 -8.36 -3.02 15.67
CA VAL A 211 -9.16 -4.10 15.08
C VAL A 211 -8.84 -5.41 15.82
N PRO A 212 -9.81 -6.00 16.52
CA PRO A 212 -11.16 -5.50 16.78
C PRO A 212 -11.17 -4.26 17.71
N ASP A 213 -12.17 -3.39 17.56
CA ASP A 213 -12.49 -2.30 18.50
C ASP A 213 -13.47 -2.79 19.60
N ILE A 214 -13.61 -2.07 20.70
CA ILE A 214 -14.52 -2.40 21.80
C ILE A 214 -16.00 -2.46 21.38
N LYS A 215 -16.34 -1.84 20.25
CA LYS A 215 -17.69 -1.85 19.65
C LYS A 215 -17.87 -2.95 18.61
N ASP A 216 -16.81 -3.66 18.26
CA ASP A 216 -16.86 -4.74 17.29
C ASP A 216 -17.34 -6.02 17.98
N ASN A 217 -18.31 -6.70 17.36
CA ASN A 217 -18.82 -7.99 17.86
C ASN A 217 -18.00 -9.17 17.31
N PHE A 218 -16.67 -9.06 17.30
CA PHE A 218 -15.78 -10.15 16.91
C PHE A 218 -14.41 -10.04 17.60
N GLU A 219 -13.73 -11.17 17.74
CA GLU A 219 -12.38 -11.27 18.28
C GLU A 219 -11.47 -11.98 17.26
N LEU A 220 -10.16 -11.77 17.35
CA LEU A 220 -9.17 -12.44 16.48
C LEU A 220 -8.39 -13.47 17.30
N LEU A 221 -8.94 -14.69 17.39
CA LEU A 221 -8.28 -15.81 18.06
C LEU A 221 -7.19 -16.41 17.15
N VAL A 222 -6.01 -16.64 17.70
CA VAL A 222 -4.88 -17.25 17.00
C VAL A 222 -5.03 -18.77 16.99
N GLU A 223 -5.22 -19.31 15.79
CA GLU A 223 -5.43 -20.73 15.50
C GLU A 223 -4.38 -21.25 14.49
N PRO A 224 -4.21 -22.57 14.33
CA PRO A 224 -3.35 -23.13 13.29
C PRO A 224 -3.76 -22.67 11.88
N PRO A 225 -2.84 -22.60 10.91
CA PRO A 225 -1.48 -23.18 10.88
C PRO A 225 -0.44 -22.37 11.68
N LEU A 226 0.62 -23.04 12.13
CA LEU A 226 1.80 -22.39 12.69
C LEU A 226 2.69 -21.85 11.57
N GLY A 227 3.36 -20.72 11.81
CA GLY A 227 4.33 -20.15 10.89
C GLY A 227 4.16 -18.65 10.67
N LEU A 228 4.67 -18.18 9.52
CA LEU A 228 4.65 -16.76 9.17
C LEU A 228 3.32 -16.37 8.54
N GLU A 229 2.65 -15.42 9.20
CA GLU A 229 1.41 -14.81 8.77
C GLU A 229 1.70 -13.39 8.25
N LYS A 230 0.88 -12.89 7.32
CA LYS A 230 1.03 -11.53 6.77
C LYS A 230 -0.30 -10.78 6.79
N LEU A 231 -0.31 -9.63 7.46
CA LEU A 231 -1.37 -8.63 7.33
C LEU A 231 -1.00 -7.61 6.28
N THR A 232 -1.95 -7.26 5.41
CA THR A 232 -1.80 -6.24 4.39
C THR A 232 -2.97 -5.28 4.44
N LEU A 233 -2.67 -3.98 4.57
CA LEU A 233 -3.62 -2.89 4.47
C LEU A 233 -3.48 -2.24 3.09
N TYR A 234 -4.55 -2.32 2.31
CA TYR A 234 -4.70 -1.55 1.08
C TYR A 234 -5.48 -0.28 1.39
N ALA A 235 -4.94 0.88 1.04
CA ALA A 235 -5.52 2.18 1.34
C ALA A 235 -5.62 3.06 0.09
N SER A 236 -6.70 3.83 -0.02
CA SER A 236 -6.83 4.83 -1.10
C SER A 236 -7.65 6.05 -0.66
N THR A 237 -7.37 7.22 -1.25
CA THR A 237 -8.25 8.39 -1.10
C THR A 237 -9.56 8.27 -1.89
N ALA A 238 -9.69 7.25 -2.73
CA ALA A 238 -10.92 6.91 -3.45
C ALA A 238 -11.48 5.53 -3.03
N PRO A 239 -12.77 5.25 -3.24
CA PRO A 239 -13.34 3.93 -2.95
C PRO A 239 -12.60 2.78 -3.66
N LEU A 240 -12.23 1.78 -2.88
CA LEU A 240 -11.50 0.60 -3.36
C LEU A 240 -12.34 -0.26 -4.32
N GLY A 241 -11.65 -0.92 -5.26
CA GLY A 241 -12.29 -1.84 -6.20
C GLY A 241 -12.85 -3.11 -5.54
N LYS A 242 -13.77 -3.76 -6.23
CA LYS A 242 -14.41 -5.00 -5.75
C LYS A 242 -13.47 -6.20 -5.96
N ILE A 243 -13.47 -7.11 -4.99
CA ILE A 243 -12.82 -8.42 -5.08
C ILE A 243 -13.85 -9.52 -4.90
N GLU A 244 -13.56 -10.69 -5.44
CA GLU A 244 -14.37 -11.89 -5.24
C GLU A 244 -14.09 -12.44 -3.84
N LYS A 245 -15.16 -12.72 -3.12
CA LYS A 245 -15.08 -13.15 -1.73
C LYS A 245 -16.25 -14.05 -1.37
N GLN A 246 -16.00 -15.00 -0.49
CA GLN A 246 -16.98 -15.93 0.03
C GLN A 246 -17.08 -15.75 1.55
N ASP A 247 -18.29 -15.62 2.08
CA ASP A 247 -18.51 -15.64 3.53
C ASP A 247 -18.27 -17.07 4.06
N ILE A 248 -17.41 -17.18 5.07
CA ILE A 248 -17.09 -18.45 5.73
C ILE A 248 -17.40 -18.41 7.24
N GLY A 249 -18.38 -17.58 7.64
CA GLY A 249 -18.83 -17.48 9.04
C GLY A 249 -18.33 -16.21 9.72
N GLY A 250 -18.59 -15.04 9.12
CA GLY A 250 -18.29 -13.74 9.72
C GLY A 250 -16.96 -13.11 9.28
N ILE A 251 -16.12 -13.89 8.61
CA ILE A 251 -14.96 -13.43 7.83
C ILE A 251 -15.11 -13.85 6.37
N TYR A 252 -14.51 -13.09 5.46
CA TYR A 252 -14.55 -13.42 4.04
C TYR A 252 -13.28 -14.12 3.59
N LYS A 253 -13.40 -15.30 2.98
CA LYS A 253 -12.33 -15.96 2.23
C LYS A 253 -12.18 -15.31 0.86
N ILE A 254 -10.94 -15.07 0.43
CA ILE A 254 -10.61 -14.49 -0.86
C ILE A 254 -10.05 -15.60 -1.76
N SER A 255 -10.72 -15.86 -2.87
CA SER A 255 -10.33 -16.93 -3.82
C SER A 255 -9.18 -16.52 -4.76
N GLN A 256 -8.81 -15.24 -4.72
CA GLN A 256 -7.84 -14.63 -5.64
C GLN A 256 -6.45 -14.54 -5.02
N SER A 257 -5.40 -14.51 -5.85
CA SER A 257 -4.04 -14.33 -5.35
C SER A 257 -3.83 -12.93 -4.74
N PRO A 258 -2.86 -12.75 -3.81
CA PRO A 258 -2.55 -11.44 -3.24
C PRO A 258 -2.26 -10.36 -4.30
N GLU A 259 -1.61 -10.72 -5.41
CA GLU A 259 -1.30 -9.82 -6.52
C GLU A 259 -2.58 -9.38 -7.24
N GLN A 260 -3.51 -10.32 -7.47
CA GLN A 260 -4.81 -10.04 -8.07
C GLN A 260 -5.68 -9.18 -7.14
N VAL A 261 -5.62 -9.42 -5.82
CA VAL A 261 -6.29 -8.59 -4.83
C VAL A 261 -5.71 -7.19 -4.86
N GLY A 262 -4.39 -7.03 -4.85
CA GLY A 262 -3.73 -5.74 -5.00
C GLY A 262 -4.18 -5.02 -6.26
N PHE A 263 -4.18 -5.69 -7.42
CA PHE A 263 -4.60 -5.10 -8.70
C PHE A 263 -6.09 -4.71 -8.71
N LYS A 264 -7.00 -5.61 -8.28
CA LYS A 264 -8.44 -5.33 -8.26
C LYS A 264 -8.82 -4.30 -7.19
N THR A 265 -8.10 -4.25 -6.07
CA THR A 265 -8.31 -3.25 -5.01
C THR A 265 -7.93 -1.85 -5.48
N ARG A 266 -6.82 -1.75 -6.26
CA ARG A 266 -6.41 -0.54 -6.99
C ARG A 266 -7.34 -0.17 -8.14
N GLY A 267 -8.19 -1.09 -8.60
CA GLY A 267 -9.20 -0.86 -9.64
C GLY A 267 -10.26 0.13 -9.16
N ILE A 268 -10.00 1.44 -9.31
CA ILE A 268 -10.91 2.51 -8.91
C ILE A 268 -12.29 2.29 -9.53
N ARG A 269 -13.32 2.31 -8.69
CA ARG A 269 -14.69 2.50 -9.16
C ARG A 269 -14.93 3.99 -9.39
N LEU A 270 -14.88 4.43 -10.65
CA LEU A 270 -15.34 5.78 -11.00
C LEU A 270 -16.85 5.86 -10.71
N ILE A 271 -17.21 6.55 -9.63
CA ILE A 271 -18.58 6.99 -9.40
C ILE A 271 -18.67 8.36 -10.06
N THR A 272 -19.32 8.45 -11.21
CA THR A 272 -19.77 9.75 -11.73
C THR A 272 -20.76 10.30 -10.71
N SER A 273 -20.40 11.38 -10.01
CA SER A 273 -21.39 12.22 -9.35
C SER A 273 -22.32 12.73 -10.45
N ASN A 274 -23.56 12.26 -10.47
CA ASN A 274 -24.61 12.90 -11.24
C ASN A 274 -24.88 14.27 -10.60
N ASN A 275 -24.05 15.26 -10.94
CA ASN A 275 -24.34 16.65 -10.70
C ASN A 275 -24.14 17.39 -12.02
N ASN A 276 -25.26 17.81 -12.58
CA ASN A 276 -25.40 18.66 -13.74
C ASN A 276 -24.80 20.05 -13.47
N ASN A 277 -23.48 20.17 -13.36
CA ASN A 277 -22.79 21.44 -13.46
C ASN A 277 -21.56 21.27 -14.36
N LYS A 278 -21.71 21.75 -15.60
CA LYS A 278 -20.65 21.94 -16.59
C LYS A 278 -19.66 22.99 -16.06
N THR A 279 -18.71 22.60 -15.23
CA THR A 279 -17.48 23.35 -14.97
C THR A 279 -16.38 22.38 -14.57
N GLY A 280 -15.45 22.12 -15.50
CA GLY A 280 -14.21 21.38 -15.26
C GLY A 280 -14.37 19.86 -15.05
N LYS A 281 -14.04 19.05 -16.06
CA LYS A 281 -13.70 17.63 -15.82
C LYS A 281 -12.41 17.62 -14.98
N ALA A 282 -12.53 17.69 -13.66
CA ALA A 282 -11.40 17.48 -12.78
C ALA A 282 -10.86 16.06 -13.03
N ASN A 283 -9.60 15.96 -13.43
CA ASN A 283 -8.93 14.67 -13.55
C ASN A 283 -8.85 14.09 -12.13
N ILE A 284 -9.59 13.01 -11.88
CA ILE A 284 -9.62 12.37 -10.57
C ILE A 284 -8.33 11.58 -10.41
N VAL A 285 -7.42 12.10 -9.59
CA VAL A 285 -6.24 11.37 -9.10
C VAL A 285 -6.63 10.76 -7.76
N ALA A 286 -6.45 9.45 -7.62
CA ALA A 286 -6.57 8.77 -6.34
C ALA A 286 -5.18 8.40 -5.85
N GLU A 287 -4.88 8.72 -4.60
CA GLU A 287 -3.67 8.25 -3.93
C GLU A 287 -3.92 6.82 -3.47
N PHE A 288 -2.88 6.00 -3.47
CA PHE A 288 -2.91 4.63 -3.01
C PHE A 288 -1.67 4.34 -2.17
N ASP A 289 -1.84 3.52 -1.14
CA ASP A 289 -0.73 2.98 -0.36
C ASP A 289 -1.05 1.54 0.08
N GLU A 290 -0.03 0.70 0.08
CA GLU A 290 -0.09 -0.70 0.51
C GLU A 290 0.94 -0.90 1.61
N ALA A 291 0.50 -1.08 2.84
CA ALA A 291 1.36 -1.37 3.99
C ALA A 291 1.14 -2.80 4.48
N TRP A 292 2.18 -3.43 5.00
CA TRP A 292 2.07 -4.78 5.56
C TRP A 292 2.94 -4.98 6.79
N VAL A 293 2.55 -5.97 7.59
CA VAL A 293 3.29 -6.47 8.75
C VAL A 293 3.28 -8.00 8.71
N LYS A 294 4.42 -8.61 9.03
CA LYS A 294 4.53 -10.05 9.24
C LYS A 294 4.47 -10.32 10.75
N THR A 295 3.79 -11.39 11.12
CA THR A 295 3.75 -11.91 12.49
C THR A 295 3.94 -13.42 12.44
N GLU A 296 4.47 -14.02 13.50
CA GLU A 296 4.70 -15.45 13.55
C GLU A 296 3.77 -16.11 14.56
N ILE A 297 3.12 -17.22 14.20
CA ILE A 297 2.39 -18.07 15.13
C ILE A 297 3.29 -19.24 15.52
N ILE A 298 3.60 -19.34 16.80
CA ILE A 298 4.47 -20.35 17.38
C ILE A 298 3.71 -21.29 18.30
N LYS A 299 4.26 -22.50 18.47
CA LYS A 299 3.76 -23.45 19.45
C LYS A 299 4.08 -22.97 20.87
N ASN A 300 3.21 -23.30 21.82
CA ASN A 300 3.47 -23.13 23.26
C ASN A 300 4.64 -23.98 23.74
#